data_AF-A0A358EE40-F1
#
_entry.id   AF-A0A358EE40-F1
#
_cell.length_a   1.000
_cell.length_b   1.000
_cell.length_c   1.000
_cell.angle_alpha   90.00
_cell.angle_beta   90.00
_cell.angle_gamma   90.00
#
_symmetry.space_group_name_H-M   'P 1'
#
loop_
_entity.id
_entity.type
_entity.pdbx_description
1 polymer ?
#
loop_
_entity_poly.entity_id
_entity_poly.type
_entity_poly.pdbx_seq_one_letter_code
_entity_poly.pdbx_strand_id
1 'polypeptide(L)'
;MRDRLGLDGKRQFGLERFARPLIAVLAITTLVGCKPLDDGMVAIFGRSMRDSRSFDPYEHPMPPAEGSVAFAAGNFPTADGVVNLGQPEGVAIPYFTQFDLGIPGVGGAAIQGLVNPTDPSSEGSLERGEELYLRFCVVCHGPDGVGANAYIADKHPLLPAYNLSGEQVSSYSDQYIYAMIRVGRGLMPEYGGRITHFDRWHIVNYVRQLQVQAGTRIIEADSPAPEDTDGGAE
;
A
#
# COMPACT_ATOMS: atom_id res chain seq x y z
N MET A 1 18.68 -63.85 -47.39
CA MET A 1 17.54 -64.78 -47.47
C MET A 1 16.65 -64.48 -46.26
N ARG A 2 15.48 -63.87 -46.48
CA ARG A 2 14.14 -64.52 -46.33
C ARG A 2 13.85 -64.86 -44.85
N ASP A 3 12.79 -64.43 -44.17
CA ASP A 3 11.46 -64.05 -44.64
C ASP A 3 10.70 -63.19 -43.62
N ARG A 4 9.75 -62.42 -44.17
CA ARG A 4 8.64 -61.74 -43.49
C ARG A 4 7.60 -62.77 -43.00
N LEU A 5 7.03 -62.53 -41.83
CA LEU A 5 5.68 -62.93 -41.41
C LEU A 5 5.28 -61.89 -40.33
N GLY A 6 4.41 -60.91 -40.55
CA GLY A 6 3.21 -60.91 -41.38
C GLY A 6 1.99 -61.29 -40.56
N LEU A 7 1.74 -60.63 -39.42
CA LEU A 7 0.50 -60.78 -38.65
C LEU A 7 -0.23 -59.43 -38.47
N ASP A 8 -1.26 -59.31 -39.31
CA ASP A 8 -2.61 -58.81 -39.00
C ASP A 8 -2.82 -57.35 -38.60
N GLY A 9 -2.77 -56.48 -39.62
CA GLY A 9 -3.30 -55.11 -39.63
C GLY A 9 -4.83 -55.03 -39.75
N LYS A 10 -5.59 -55.69 -38.86
CA LYS A 10 -7.07 -55.59 -38.86
C LYS A 10 -7.67 -55.52 -37.46
N ARG A 11 -7.28 -54.52 -36.64
CA ARG A 11 -8.04 -54.15 -35.42
C ARG A 11 -7.78 -52.74 -34.87
N GLN A 12 -7.21 -51.84 -35.68
CA GLN A 12 -6.86 -50.49 -35.22
C GLN A 12 -7.81 -49.39 -35.73
N PHE A 13 -8.75 -49.73 -36.63
CA PHE A 13 -9.60 -48.75 -37.33
C PHE A 13 -10.81 -48.24 -36.52
N GLY A 14 -11.05 -48.76 -35.31
CA GLY A 14 -12.24 -48.44 -34.51
C GLY A 14 -12.00 -47.39 -33.42
N LEU A 15 -10.91 -47.48 -32.66
CA LEU A 15 -10.79 -46.73 -31.40
C LEU A 15 -10.23 -45.30 -31.60
N GLU A 16 -9.29 -45.12 -32.53
CA GLU A 16 -8.63 -43.85 -32.83
C GLU A 16 -9.58 -42.78 -33.42
N ARG A 17 -10.61 -43.23 -34.17
CA ARG A 17 -11.58 -42.35 -34.84
C ARG A 17 -12.56 -41.70 -33.87
N PHE A 18 -12.80 -42.31 -32.72
CA PHE A 18 -13.65 -41.74 -31.66
C PHE A 18 -12.82 -41.06 -30.57
N ALA A 19 -11.56 -41.45 -30.37
CA ALA A 19 -10.68 -40.82 -29.38
C ALA A 19 -10.39 -39.34 -29.69
N ARG A 20 -10.10 -39.01 -30.95
CA ARG A 20 -9.81 -37.62 -31.37
C ARG A 20 -10.99 -36.64 -31.16
N PRO A 21 -12.22 -36.92 -31.61
CA PRO A 21 -13.34 -36.03 -31.34
C PRO A 21 -13.70 -35.98 -29.85
N LEU A 22 -13.55 -37.08 -29.10
CA LEU A 22 -13.79 -37.09 -27.66
C LEU A 22 -12.79 -36.19 -26.91
N ILE A 23 -11.50 -36.27 -27.24
CA ILE A 23 -10.46 -35.42 -26.66
C ILE A 23 -10.67 -33.94 -27.02
N ALA A 24 -11.10 -33.65 -28.26
CA ALA A 24 -11.42 -32.29 -28.68
C ALA A 24 -12.62 -31.72 -27.91
N VAL A 25 -13.69 -32.52 -27.71
CA VAL A 25 -14.84 -32.12 -26.89
C VAL A 25 -14.43 -31.90 -25.45
N LEU A 26 -13.63 -32.79 -24.87
CA LEU A 26 -13.14 -32.67 -23.49
C LEU A 26 -12.28 -31.40 -23.32
N ALA A 27 -11.39 -31.13 -24.27
CA ALA A 27 -10.56 -29.93 -24.28
C ALA A 27 -11.40 -28.64 -24.42
N ILE A 28 -12.43 -28.65 -25.27
CA ILE A 28 -13.37 -27.51 -25.39
C ILE A 28 -14.11 -27.30 -24.06
N THR A 29 -14.59 -28.36 -23.40
CA THR A 29 -15.26 -28.23 -22.09
C THR A 29 -14.34 -27.75 -20.97
N THR A 30 -13.03 -28.01 -21.03
CA THR A 30 -12.06 -27.46 -20.06
C THR A 30 -11.59 -26.04 -20.40
N LEU A 31 -11.63 -25.65 -21.68
CA LEU A 31 -11.25 -24.31 -22.15
C LEU A 31 -12.40 -23.30 -22.04
N VAL A 32 -13.65 -23.76 -22.17
CA VAL A 32 -14.85 -23.01 -21.81
C VAL A 32 -15.06 -23.19 -20.30
N GLY A 33 -14.11 -22.69 -19.50
CA GLY A 33 -14.20 -22.71 -18.04
C GLY A 33 -15.48 -22.05 -17.53
N CYS A 34 -15.76 -22.20 -16.23
CA CYS A 34 -17.03 -21.90 -15.56
C CYS A 34 -17.74 -20.56 -15.86
N LYS A 35 -17.12 -19.58 -16.52
CA LYS A 35 -17.71 -18.25 -16.75
C LYS A 35 -19.00 -18.26 -17.58
N PRO A 36 -19.07 -18.87 -18.79
CA PRO A 36 -20.28 -18.80 -19.60
C PRO A 36 -21.42 -19.66 -19.05
N LEU A 37 -21.09 -20.75 -18.35
CA LEU A 37 -22.06 -21.59 -17.66
C LEU A 37 -22.59 -20.88 -16.41
N ASP A 38 -21.73 -20.24 -15.61
CA ASP A 38 -22.13 -19.43 -14.46
C ASP A 38 -22.98 -18.23 -14.91
N ASP A 39 -22.53 -17.47 -15.92
CA ASP A 39 -23.27 -16.34 -16.48
C ASP A 39 -24.64 -16.77 -17.04
N GLY A 40 -24.73 -17.93 -17.69
CA GLY A 40 -25.97 -18.52 -18.18
C GLY A 40 -26.89 -19.02 -17.05
N MET A 41 -26.33 -19.70 -16.05
CA MET A 41 -27.07 -20.13 -14.85
C MET A 41 -27.59 -18.94 -14.05
N VAL A 42 -26.86 -17.83 -14.02
CA VAL A 42 -27.25 -16.59 -13.35
C VAL A 42 -28.42 -15.92 -14.03
N ALA A 43 -28.47 -15.93 -15.36
CA ALA A 43 -29.59 -15.42 -16.12
C ALA A 43 -30.89 -16.22 -15.91
N ILE A 44 -30.77 -17.52 -15.58
CA ILE A 44 -31.91 -18.44 -15.43
C ILE A 44 -32.35 -18.60 -13.96
N PHE A 45 -31.42 -18.65 -13.00
CA PHE A 45 -31.70 -19.02 -11.60
C PHE A 45 -31.25 -17.98 -10.54
N GLY A 46 -30.41 -16.99 -10.88
CA GLY A 46 -29.61 -16.27 -9.87
C GLY A 46 -29.81 -14.77 -9.73
N ARG A 47 -30.59 -14.11 -10.60
CA ARG A 47 -30.73 -12.63 -10.59
C ARG A 47 -31.23 -12.06 -9.26
N SER A 48 -32.08 -12.77 -8.52
CA SER A 48 -32.69 -12.27 -7.28
C SER A 48 -31.77 -12.34 -6.05
N MET A 49 -30.61 -12.99 -6.14
CA MET A 49 -29.63 -13.09 -5.03
C MET A 49 -28.22 -12.62 -5.41
N ARG A 50 -27.98 -12.21 -6.66
CA ARG A 50 -26.67 -11.69 -7.09
C ARG A 50 -26.50 -10.24 -6.69
N ASP A 51 -27.57 -9.45 -6.80
CA ASP A 51 -27.60 -8.07 -6.33
C ASP A 51 -27.96 -8.09 -4.84
N SER A 52 -27.08 -7.51 -4.02
CA SER A 52 -27.35 -7.42 -2.60
C SER A 52 -28.57 -6.52 -2.36
N ARG A 53 -29.45 -6.89 -1.42
CA ARG A 53 -30.60 -6.04 -1.06
C ARG A 53 -30.15 -4.76 -0.33
N SER A 54 -29.00 -4.85 0.32
CA SER A 54 -28.23 -3.72 0.85
C SER A 54 -27.46 -3.06 -0.28
N PHE A 55 -27.15 -1.77 -0.18
CA PHE A 55 -26.19 -1.16 -1.09
C PHE A 55 -24.77 -1.53 -0.61
N ASP A 56 -23.99 -2.24 -1.42
CA ASP A 56 -22.55 -2.29 -1.21
C ASP A 56 -21.99 -0.88 -1.50
N PRO A 57 -21.14 -0.31 -0.60
CA PRO A 57 -20.54 1.00 -0.78
C PRO A 57 -19.90 1.26 -2.17
N TYR A 58 -19.51 0.22 -2.91
CA TYR A 58 -18.84 0.35 -4.21
C TYR A 58 -19.63 -0.19 -5.42
N GLU A 59 -20.82 -0.75 -5.22
CA GLU A 59 -21.58 -1.41 -6.31
C GLU A 59 -22.34 -0.40 -7.19
N HIS A 60 -22.75 0.73 -6.62
CA HIS A 60 -23.32 1.87 -7.34
C HIS A 60 -22.93 3.20 -6.67
N PRO A 61 -21.74 3.75 -6.95
CA PRO A 61 -21.32 5.01 -6.36
C PRO A 61 -22.21 6.15 -6.88
N MET A 62 -23.18 6.55 -6.06
CA MET A 62 -23.84 7.84 -6.25
C MET A 62 -22.80 8.91 -5.97
N PRO A 63 -22.64 9.91 -6.87
CA PRO A 63 -21.77 11.03 -6.55
C PRO A 63 -22.25 11.66 -5.23
N PRO A 64 -21.32 12.12 -4.39
CA PRO A 64 -21.67 12.83 -3.17
C PRO A 64 -22.66 13.96 -3.49
N ALA A 65 -23.62 14.20 -2.59
CA ALA A 65 -24.49 15.36 -2.73
C ALA A 65 -23.65 16.64 -2.81
N GLU A 66 -24.08 17.60 -3.63
CA GLU A 66 -23.34 18.84 -3.82
C GLU A 66 -23.19 19.58 -2.47
N GLY A 67 -21.96 19.91 -2.10
CA GLY A 67 -21.62 20.47 -0.78
C GLY A 67 -21.36 19.43 0.33
N SER A 68 -21.44 18.13 0.04
CA SER A 68 -21.02 17.12 1.03
C SER A 68 -19.50 17.16 1.24
N VAL A 69 -19.10 17.10 2.50
CA VAL A 69 -17.72 16.86 2.90
C VAL A 69 -17.50 15.36 2.99
N ALA A 70 -16.40 14.86 2.42
CA ALA A 70 -16.11 13.44 2.49
C ALA A 70 -16.02 13.00 3.97
N PHE A 71 -16.78 11.98 4.36
CA PHE A 71 -16.60 11.25 5.63
C PHE A 71 -15.27 10.46 5.66
N ALA A 72 -14.35 10.72 4.72
CA ALA A 72 -12.99 10.20 4.75
C ALA A 72 -12.07 10.94 5.72
N ALA A 73 -12.53 12.01 6.37
CA ALA A 73 -11.82 12.63 7.47
C ALA A 73 -12.20 11.95 8.81
N GLY A 74 -11.93 10.65 9.00
CA GLY A 74 -12.13 10.11 10.36
C GLY A 74 -12.30 8.63 10.58
N ASN A 75 -12.04 7.73 9.62
CA ASN A 75 -11.89 6.32 9.98
C ASN A 75 -10.43 5.98 10.27
N PHE A 76 -9.87 6.71 11.24
CA PHE A 76 -8.46 6.59 11.63
C PHE A 76 -8.37 5.97 13.02
N PRO A 77 -7.53 4.95 13.25
CA PRO A 77 -7.33 4.29 14.55
C PRO A 77 -7.23 5.23 15.75
N THR A 78 -7.88 4.95 16.88
CA THR A 78 -7.62 5.70 18.13
C THR A 78 -6.27 5.40 18.76
N ALA A 79 -5.69 4.24 18.45
CA ALA A 79 -4.37 3.80 18.89
C ALA A 79 -3.80 2.84 17.83
N ASP A 80 -2.50 2.53 17.90
CA ASP A 80 -1.89 1.54 17.02
C ASP A 80 -2.65 0.20 17.06
N GLY A 81 -2.91 -0.37 15.89
CA GLY A 81 -3.69 -1.61 15.73
C GLY A 81 -5.21 -1.53 15.94
N VAL A 82 -5.80 -0.34 16.23
CA VAL A 82 -7.26 -0.19 16.42
C VAL A 82 -7.95 0.21 15.12
N VAL A 83 -9.00 -0.48 14.68
CA VAL A 83 -9.83 0.01 13.55
C VAL A 83 -11.01 0.81 14.08
N ASN A 84 -11.11 2.08 13.69
CA ASN A 84 -12.20 2.92 14.15
C ASN A 84 -13.53 2.61 13.44
N LEU A 85 -14.60 2.75 14.21
CA LEU A 85 -15.96 3.04 13.74
C LEU A 85 -16.16 4.56 13.87
N GLY A 86 -15.51 5.36 13.00
CA GLY A 86 -15.87 6.77 12.79
C GLY A 86 -15.50 7.81 13.86
N GLN A 87 -14.31 7.77 14.47
CA GLN A 87 -13.81 8.86 15.32
C GLN A 87 -12.44 9.35 14.84
N PRO A 88 -12.16 10.67 14.87
CA PRO A 88 -10.80 11.16 14.77
C PRO A 88 -9.98 10.55 15.90
N GLU A 89 -8.73 10.26 15.61
CA GLU A 89 -7.75 9.73 16.56
C GLU A 89 -7.85 10.52 17.87
N GLY A 90 -7.61 9.90 19.02
CA GLY A 90 -7.48 10.65 20.30
C GLY A 90 -6.35 11.69 20.29
N VAL A 91 -5.74 11.93 19.13
CA VAL A 91 -4.68 12.87 18.81
C VAL A 91 -5.27 13.98 17.93
N ALA A 92 -5.28 15.20 18.45
CA ALA A 92 -5.68 16.38 17.69
C ALA A 92 -4.60 16.72 16.64
N ILE A 93 -4.67 16.11 15.47
CA ILE A 93 -3.78 16.46 14.37
C ILE A 93 -4.25 17.81 13.79
N PRO A 94 -3.39 18.85 13.75
CA PRO A 94 -3.76 20.10 13.11
C PRO A 94 -4.16 19.86 11.65
N TYR A 95 -5.18 20.58 11.20
CA TYR A 95 -5.49 20.64 9.78
C TYR A 95 -4.37 21.44 9.09
N PHE A 96 -3.76 20.84 8.07
CA PHE A 96 -2.76 21.50 7.25
C PHE A 96 -2.87 20.99 5.82
N THR A 97 -2.46 21.84 4.89
CA THR A 97 -2.45 21.62 3.45
C THR A 97 -1.03 21.65 2.92
N GLN A 98 -0.85 21.42 1.61
CA GLN A 98 0.46 21.54 0.97
C GLN A 98 1.08 22.95 1.11
N PHE A 99 0.27 24.01 1.26
CA PHE A 99 0.77 25.37 1.48
C PHE A 99 1.44 25.54 2.86
N ASP A 100 1.01 24.76 3.85
CA ASP A 100 1.52 24.82 5.21
C ASP A 100 2.85 24.06 5.38
N LEU A 101 3.32 23.35 4.34
CA LEU A 101 4.65 22.74 4.29
C LEU A 101 5.77 23.77 4.50
N GLY A 102 5.55 25.04 4.16
CA GLY A 102 6.48 26.12 4.47
C GLY A 102 7.91 25.87 3.95
N ILE A 103 8.90 26.04 4.84
CA ILE A 103 10.31 25.92 4.50
C ILE A 103 10.65 24.44 4.20
N PRO A 104 11.23 24.13 3.02
CA PRO A 104 11.64 22.77 2.68
C PRO A 104 12.56 22.17 3.74
N GLY A 105 12.20 20.99 4.23
CA GLY A 105 12.95 20.25 5.23
C GLY A 105 12.66 20.65 6.67
N VAL A 106 11.98 21.77 6.93
CA VAL A 106 11.66 22.19 8.31
C VAL A 106 10.17 22.08 8.59
N GLY A 107 9.31 22.49 7.66
CA GLY A 107 7.87 22.60 7.91
C GLY A 107 7.45 23.99 8.39
N GLY A 108 6.20 24.37 8.10
CA GLY A 108 5.56 25.52 8.74
C GLY A 108 5.18 25.24 10.20
N ALA A 109 4.65 26.25 10.89
CA ALA A 109 4.34 26.16 12.32
C ALA A 109 3.37 25.01 12.67
N ALA A 110 2.36 24.76 11.82
CA ALA A 110 1.41 23.67 12.02
C ALA A 110 2.05 22.26 11.94
N ILE A 111 3.17 22.14 11.21
CA ILE A 111 3.89 20.87 11.02
C ILE A 111 4.87 20.65 12.15
N GLN A 112 5.60 21.68 12.56
CA GLN A 112 6.58 21.57 13.64
C GLN A 112 5.96 21.15 14.98
N GLY A 113 4.67 21.42 15.19
CA GLY A 113 3.93 20.95 16.36
C GLY A 113 3.56 19.46 16.36
N LEU A 114 3.85 18.72 15.29
CA LEU A 114 3.57 17.29 15.22
C LEU A 114 4.60 16.50 16.05
N VAL A 115 4.10 15.62 16.91
CA VAL A 115 4.91 14.72 17.72
C VAL A 115 4.70 13.31 17.23
N ASN A 116 5.79 12.54 17.14
CA ASN A 116 5.73 11.12 16.83
C ASN A 116 5.22 10.37 18.08
N PRO A 117 4.02 9.76 18.05
CA PRO A 117 3.47 9.02 19.18
C PRO A 117 4.00 7.59 19.27
N THR A 118 4.83 7.16 18.31
CA THR A 118 5.39 5.80 18.22
C THR A 118 6.85 5.80 18.65
N ASP A 119 7.30 4.71 19.24
CA ASP A 119 8.73 4.50 19.50
C ASP A 119 9.46 4.24 18.16
N PRO A 120 10.43 5.09 17.76
CA PRO A 120 11.16 4.94 16.50
C PRO A 120 12.16 3.78 16.51
N SER A 121 12.52 3.26 17.70
CA SER A 121 13.45 2.14 17.86
C SER A 121 12.75 0.79 18.06
N SER A 122 11.44 0.80 18.28
CA SER A 122 10.64 -0.40 18.45
C SER A 122 10.63 -1.25 17.18
N GLU A 123 10.90 -2.55 17.34
CA GLU A 123 10.88 -3.54 16.26
C GLU A 123 9.52 -3.54 15.54
N GLY A 124 8.41 -3.56 16.28
CA GLY A 124 7.07 -3.54 15.68
C GLY A 124 6.79 -2.28 14.86
N SER A 125 7.34 -1.13 15.27
CA SER A 125 7.23 0.13 14.54
C SER A 125 7.99 0.08 13.21
N LEU A 126 9.18 -0.52 13.23
CA LEU A 126 10.05 -0.65 12.06
C LEU A 126 9.50 -1.70 11.08
N GLU A 127 9.04 -2.85 11.55
CA GLU A 127 8.40 -3.89 10.73
C GLU A 127 7.13 -3.35 10.05
N ARG A 128 6.29 -2.65 10.80
CA ARG A 128 5.09 -2.01 10.24
C ARG A 128 5.45 -0.94 9.22
N GLY A 129 6.46 -0.14 9.51
CA GLY A 129 6.99 0.88 8.61
C GLY A 129 7.53 0.28 7.30
N GLU A 130 8.27 -0.82 7.39
CA GLU A 130 8.78 -1.58 6.24
C GLU A 130 7.64 -2.10 5.36
N GLU A 131 6.65 -2.78 5.96
CA GLU A 131 5.50 -3.33 5.23
C GLU A 131 4.80 -2.24 4.40
N LEU A 132 4.55 -1.08 5.02
CA LEU A 132 3.87 0.05 4.39
C LEU A 132 4.75 0.74 3.36
N TYR A 133 6.04 0.89 3.63
CA TYR A 133 7.00 1.46 2.70
C TYR A 133 7.10 0.62 1.42
N LEU A 134 7.22 -0.70 1.56
CA LEU A 134 7.24 -1.64 0.45
C LEU A 134 5.91 -1.72 -0.29
N ARG A 135 4.80 -1.33 0.35
CA ARG A 135 3.48 -1.27 -0.30
C ARG A 135 3.25 0.04 -1.07
N PHE A 136 3.66 1.18 -0.53
CA PHE A 136 3.26 2.50 -1.05
C PHE A 136 4.42 3.33 -1.62
N CYS A 137 5.64 3.17 -1.13
CA CYS A 137 6.75 4.09 -1.39
C CYS A 137 7.80 3.51 -2.35
N VAL A 138 8.06 2.20 -2.27
CA VAL A 138 9.15 1.52 -2.99
C VAL A 138 9.12 1.71 -4.51
N VAL A 139 7.92 1.84 -5.08
CA VAL A 139 7.72 1.99 -6.52
C VAL A 139 8.48 3.20 -7.06
N CYS A 140 8.49 4.30 -6.30
CA CYS A 140 9.12 5.57 -6.69
C CYS A 140 10.44 5.85 -5.95
N HIS A 141 10.68 5.24 -4.79
CA HIS A 141 11.84 5.54 -3.95
C HIS A 141 12.88 4.41 -3.83
N GLY A 142 12.59 3.23 -4.38
CA GLY A 142 13.48 2.07 -4.29
C GLY A 142 13.37 1.35 -2.94
N PRO A 143 13.85 0.10 -2.83
CA PRO A 143 13.80 -0.67 -1.58
C PRO A 143 14.78 -0.14 -0.52
N ASP A 144 15.86 0.52 -0.96
CA ASP A 144 16.92 1.09 -0.14
C ASP A 144 16.74 2.61 0.08
N GLY A 145 15.61 3.18 -0.34
CA GLY A 145 15.37 4.62 -0.31
C GLY A 145 16.16 5.42 -1.35
N VAL A 146 16.92 4.75 -2.23
CA VAL A 146 17.65 5.40 -3.32
C VAL A 146 16.74 5.43 -4.55
N GLY A 147 16.21 6.60 -4.87
CA GLY A 147 15.28 6.78 -5.99
C GLY A 147 15.81 6.33 -7.36
N ALA A 148 17.14 6.30 -7.55
CA ALA A 148 17.74 5.73 -8.76
C ALA A 148 17.50 4.22 -8.90
N ASN A 149 17.26 3.51 -7.79
CA ASN A 149 16.96 2.08 -7.73
C ASN A 149 15.44 1.81 -7.67
N ALA A 150 14.61 2.83 -7.88
CA ALA A 150 13.16 2.69 -7.90
C ALA A 150 12.68 1.83 -9.08
N TYR A 151 11.61 1.06 -8.87
CA TYR A 151 11.07 0.16 -9.90
C TYR A 151 10.58 0.89 -11.16
N ILE A 152 10.28 2.18 -11.06
CA ILE A 152 9.86 3.01 -12.20
C ILE A 152 11.03 3.72 -12.89
N ALA A 153 12.24 3.71 -12.34
CA ALA A 153 13.36 4.55 -12.78
C ALA A 153 13.67 4.36 -14.28
N ASP A 154 13.74 3.10 -14.73
CA ASP A 154 14.02 2.77 -16.14
C ASP A 154 12.94 3.24 -17.12
N LYS A 155 11.67 3.27 -16.66
CA LYS A 155 10.52 3.66 -17.49
C LYS A 155 10.27 5.16 -17.49
N HIS A 156 10.73 5.85 -16.45
CA HIS A 156 10.51 7.28 -16.25
C HIS A 156 11.81 8.00 -15.85
N PRO A 157 12.82 8.06 -16.72
CA PRO A 157 14.15 8.57 -16.39
C PRO A 157 14.18 10.09 -16.08
N LEU A 158 13.14 10.83 -16.47
CA LEU A 158 13.00 12.25 -16.18
C LEU A 158 12.25 12.51 -14.86
N LEU A 159 11.72 11.48 -14.21
CA LEU A 159 11.05 11.64 -12.92
C LEU A 159 12.13 11.74 -11.83
N PRO A 160 12.21 12.87 -11.10
CA PRO A 160 13.17 13.01 -10.01
C PRO A 160 12.71 12.14 -8.82
N ALA A 161 13.06 10.86 -8.88
CA ALA A 161 12.90 9.96 -7.75
C ALA A 161 13.86 10.42 -6.65
N TYR A 162 13.33 11.11 -5.65
CA TYR A 162 14.15 11.65 -4.55
C TYR A 162 14.84 10.51 -3.80
N ASN A 163 16.13 10.68 -3.56
CA ASN A 163 16.92 9.79 -2.71
C ASN A 163 16.61 10.09 -1.24
N LEU A 164 15.72 9.28 -0.65
CA LEU A 164 15.32 9.39 0.75
C LEU A 164 16.49 9.08 1.70
N SER A 165 17.41 8.23 1.26
CA SER A 165 18.62 7.84 2.00
C SER A 165 19.77 8.84 1.82
N GLY A 166 19.60 9.89 1.02
CA GLY A 166 20.62 10.92 0.78
C GLY A 166 20.66 12.01 1.86
N GLU A 167 21.79 12.71 1.93
CA GLU A 167 22.08 13.74 2.96
C GLU A 167 21.04 14.87 3.00
N GLN A 168 20.52 15.29 1.84
CA GLN A 168 19.50 16.34 1.79
C GLN A 168 18.23 15.92 2.53
N VAL A 169 17.72 14.71 2.29
CA VAL A 169 16.48 14.24 2.93
C VAL A 169 16.75 13.81 4.38
N SER A 170 17.95 13.33 4.69
CA SER A 170 18.31 13.02 6.08
C SER A 170 18.31 14.26 6.97
N SER A 171 18.60 15.45 6.43
CA SER A 171 18.51 16.74 7.12
C SER A 171 17.09 17.26 7.37
N TYR A 172 16.06 16.67 6.74
CA TYR A 172 14.68 17.11 6.94
C TYR A 172 14.19 16.73 8.33
N SER A 173 13.24 17.46 8.88
CA SER A 173 12.55 17.10 10.13
C SER A 173 11.60 15.93 9.92
N ASP A 174 11.38 15.13 10.96
CA ASP A 174 10.47 13.97 10.90
C ASP A 174 9.05 14.41 10.59
N GLN A 175 8.63 15.53 11.16
CA GLN A 175 7.34 16.17 10.95
C GLN A 175 7.15 16.57 9.49
N TYR A 176 8.21 17.08 8.84
CA TYR A 176 8.14 17.48 7.45
C TYR A 176 7.97 16.27 6.52
N ILE A 177 8.66 15.14 6.80
CA ILE A 177 8.47 13.89 6.06
C ILE A 177 7.05 13.36 6.28
N TYR A 178 6.58 13.30 7.52
CA TYR A 178 5.20 12.93 7.85
C TYR A 178 4.18 13.78 7.06
N ALA A 179 4.39 15.10 7.04
CA ALA A 179 3.49 16.03 6.37
C ALA A 179 3.48 15.81 4.85
N MET A 180 4.64 15.57 4.23
CA MET A 180 4.71 15.24 2.79
C MET A 180 3.96 13.95 2.46
N ILE A 181 4.01 12.93 3.31
CA ILE A 181 3.20 11.71 3.10
C ILE A 181 1.71 12.05 3.16
N ARG A 182 1.29 12.90 4.12
CA ARG A 182 -0.11 13.27 4.30
C ARG A 182 -0.67 14.08 3.12
N VAL A 183 -0.01 15.19 2.76
CA VAL A 183 -0.56 16.19 1.82
C VAL A 183 0.13 16.21 0.46
N GLY A 184 1.13 15.36 0.23
CA GLY A 184 1.92 15.33 -0.99
C GLY A 184 2.86 16.53 -1.12
N ARG A 185 3.75 16.48 -2.12
CA ARG A 185 4.58 17.61 -2.53
C ARG A 185 5.10 17.44 -3.95
N GLY A 186 4.91 18.47 -4.79
CA GLY A 186 5.40 18.46 -6.16
C GLY A 186 4.73 17.34 -6.97
N LEU A 187 5.53 16.38 -7.45
CA LEU A 187 5.04 15.20 -8.18
C LEU A 187 4.60 14.05 -7.25
N MET A 188 4.92 14.12 -5.96
CA MET A 188 4.48 13.10 -5.00
C MET A 188 3.01 13.34 -4.65
N PRO A 189 2.10 12.37 -4.90
CA PRO A 189 0.69 12.50 -4.58
C PRO A 189 0.46 12.46 -3.06
N GLU A 190 -0.73 12.90 -2.64
CA GLU A 190 -1.16 12.76 -1.25
C GLU A 190 -1.52 11.30 -0.90
N TYR A 191 -1.05 10.83 0.25
CA TYR A 191 -1.40 9.53 0.83
C TYR A 191 -2.25 9.65 2.09
N GLY A 192 -2.65 10.87 2.47
CA GLY A 192 -3.38 11.16 3.70
C GLY A 192 -4.68 10.37 3.89
N GLY A 193 -5.38 10.07 2.78
CA GLY A 193 -6.60 9.27 2.78
C GLY A 193 -6.39 7.76 2.64
N ARG A 194 -5.14 7.29 2.48
CA ARG A 194 -4.79 5.86 2.31
C ARG A 194 -3.97 5.30 3.47
N ILE A 195 -3.18 6.15 4.13
CA ILE A 195 -2.26 5.77 5.20
C ILE A 195 -2.69 6.52 6.47
N THR A 196 -2.87 5.82 7.59
CA THR A 196 -3.30 6.41 8.87
C THR A 196 -2.19 7.23 9.52
N HIS A 197 -2.47 8.01 10.58
CA HIS A 197 -1.42 8.79 11.27
C HIS A 197 -0.31 7.93 11.85
N PHE A 198 -0.66 6.89 12.61
CA PHE A 198 0.32 5.98 13.21
C PHE A 198 1.14 5.30 12.12
N ASP A 199 0.48 4.78 11.08
CA ASP A 199 1.14 4.19 9.92
C ASP A 199 2.11 5.16 9.23
N ARG A 200 1.76 6.45 9.10
CA ARG A 200 2.67 7.48 8.56
C ARG A 200 3.92 7.64 9.43
N TRP A 201 3.79 7.59 10.76
CA TRP A 201 4.93 7.65 11.67
C TRP A 201 5.81 6.40 11.61
N HIS A 202 5.23 5.22 11.52
CA HIS A 202 5.97 3.98 11.28
C HIS A 202 6.80 4.05 9.98
N ILE A 203 6.22 4.59 8.90
CA ILE A 203 6.96 4.83 7.65
C ILE A 203 8.11 5.82 7.86
N VAL A 204 7.89 6.93 8.59
CA VAL A 204 8.96 7.90 8.89
C VAL A 204 10.11 7.22 9.65
N ASN A 205 9.80 6.42 10.67
CA ASN A 205 10.79 5.68 11.45
C ASN A 205 11.61 4.73 10.56
N TYR A 206 10.94 3.99 9.67
CA TYR A 206 11.61 3.11 8.72
C TYR A 206 12.49 3.89 7.73
N VAL A 207 12.04 5.04 7.22
CA VAL A 207 12.89 5.92 6.38
C VAL A 207 14.13 6.39 7.15
N ARG A 208 14.02 6.68 8.45
CA ARG A 208 15.19 6.99 9.28
C ARG A 208 16.13 5.80 9.44
N GLN A 209 15.59 4.60 9.56
CA GLN A 209 16.40 3.38 9.57
C GLN A 209 17.18 3.21 8.26
N LEU A 210 16.54 3.43 7.11
CA LEU A 210 17.22 3.39 5.80
C LEU A 210 18.36 4.42 5.72
N GLN A 211 18.16 5.63 6.24
CA GLN A 211 19.20 6.67 6.29
C GLN A 211 20.39 6.27 7.19
N VAL A 212 20.12 5.60 8.31
CA VAL A 212 21.17 5.04 9.18
C VAL A 212 21.94 3.94 8.45
N GLN A 213 21.24 3.03 7.76
CA GLN A 213 21.87 1.96 6.98
C GLN A 213 22.73 2.52 5.83
N ALA A 214 22.30 3.62 5.22
CA ALA A 214 23.04 4.34 4.19
C ALA A 214 24.19 5.21 4.74
N GLY A 215 24.31 5.36 6.07
CA GLY A 215 25.34 6.15 6.73
C GLY A 215 25.13 7.67 6.65
N THR A 216 23.96 8.15 6.23
CA THR A 216 23.62 9.58 6.13
C THR A 216 22.95 10.14 7.38
N ARG A 217 22.66 9.28 8.37
CA ARG A 217 22.19 9.64 9.70
C ARG A 217 22.88 8.74 10.73
N ILE A 218 23.21 9.30 11.88
CA ILE A 218 23.77 8.55 13.01
C ILE A 218 22.63 8.34 14.02
N ILE A 219 22.54 7.16 14.63
CA ILE A 219 21.63 6.95 15.76
C ILE A 219 22.18 7.77 16.92
N GLU A 220 21.49 8.85 17.27
CA GLU A 220 21.77 9.59 18.48
C GLU A 220 21.15 8.78 19.63
N ALA A 221 22.00 8.10 20.39
CA ALA A 221 21.58 7.38 21.58
C ALA A 221 21.07 8.40 22.61
N ASP A 222 19.75 8.46 22.75
CA ASP A 222 18.98 8.93 23.90
C ASP A 222 19.60 10.11 24.66
N SER A 223 19.19 11.34 24.33
CA SER A 223 19.28 12.42 25.33
C SER A 223 18.31 12.06 26.45
N PRO A 224 18.77 11.93 27.70
CA PRO A 224 17.90 11.53 28.79
C PRO A 224 16.72 12.50 28.88
N ALA A 225 15.52 11.94 29.05
CA ALA A 225 14.31 12.70 29.35
C ALA A 225 14.61 13.73 30.46
N PRO A 226 14.02 14.94 30.39
CA PRO A 226 14.20 15.93 31.45
C PRO A 226 13.78 15.30 32.78
N GLU A 227 14.73 15.27 33.72
CA GLU A 227 14.54 14.78 35.07
C GLU A 227 13.37 15.53 35.71
N ASP A 228 12.36 14.78 36.16
CA ASP A 228 11.23 15.30 36.91
C ASP A 228 11.76 15.91 38.21
N THR A 229 12.07 17.20 38.22
CA THR A 229 12.33 17.91 39.47
C THR A 229 11.00 18.02 40.22
N ASP A 230 10.75 17.06 41.11
CA ASP A 230 9.80 17.19 42.20
C ASP A 230 10.19 18.40 43.05
N GLY A 231 9.62 19.54 42.68
CA GLY A 231 9.61 20.75 43.48
C GLY A 231 8.65 20.56 44.65
N GLY A 232 9.14 19.86 45.68
CA GLY A 232 8.53 19.86 46.99
C GLY A 232 8.35 21.29 47.49
N ALA A 233 7.09 21.70 47.62
CA ALA A 233 6.71 22.92 48.30
C ALA A 233 6.79 22.68 49.82
N GLU A 234 7.68 23.41 50.49
CA GLU A 234 7.52 23.88 51.87
C GLU A 234 7.30 25.40 51.85
#